data_AF-A0A8S3TEN4-F1
#
_entry.id   AF-A0A8S3TEN4-F1
#
_cell.length_a   1.000
_cell.length_b   1.000
_cell.length_c   1.000
_cell.angle_alpha   90.00
_cell.angle_beta   90.00
_cell.angle_gamma   90.00
#
_symmetry.space_group_name_H-M   'P 1'
#
loop_
_entity.id
_entity.type
_entity.pdbx_description
1 polymer ?
#
loop_
_entity_poly.entity_id
_entity_poly.type
_entity_poly.pdbx_seq_one_letter_code
_entity_poly.pdbx_strand_id
1 'polypeptide(L)'
;MFKVGKESFESFKYLGLDLSQENETIVLSQQDYVRMLKTVLIDKDRVKTSPLSSSEQTLLRSKIGQLFWLARQTHPDIAFDVAAISSKIKSSTIEDLKKVHKIIRKVQNDPVSLQFQNLGHNVKIILFSDASFGNLPDGESQGGYVVLLMGDDGKVNQITWQSKKLRRVVRSTLTSEALALAAGVDCVISLAALFKELMHNENDLMHTPVDCFVDNKDLYHAIYSDKPVGEKRLRVEINAIKQLLQGGELKKVKWIQTNEQIANVLTKHGASGQDILCCFEKGLLNSRLL
;
A
#
# COMPACT_ATOMS: atom_id res chain seq x y z
N MET A 1 29.32 8.36 -20.59
CA MET A 1 28.48 9.52 -20.22
C MET A 1 27.06 9.20 -20.64
N PHE A 2 26.11 9.12 -19.70
CA PHE A 2 24.70 8.91 -20.04
C PHE A 2 24.20 10.13 -20.81
N LYS A 3 23.61 9.93 -22.00
CA LYS A 3 22.98 11.01 -22.76
C LYS A 3 21.56 11.18 -22.23
N VAL A 4 21.29 12.31 -21.58
CA VAL A 4 19.94 12.70 -21.18
C VAL A 4 19.13 12.94 -22.46
N GLY A 5 18.00 12.23 -22.61
CA GLY A 5 17.25 12.22 -23.86
C GLY A 5 16.29 13.39 -24.05
N LYS A 6 15.60 13.80 -22.97
CA LYS A 6 14.65 14.92 -22.98
C LYS A 6 14.55 15.50 -21.57
N GLU A 7 14.57 16.82 -21.49
CA GLU A 7 14.30 17.57 -20.27
C GLU A 7 12.90 18.20 -20.37
N SER A 8 12.20 18.30 -19.25
CA SER A 8 10.87 18.90 -19.17
C SER A 8 10.71 19.50 -17.78
N PHE A 9 10.00 20.62 -17.70
CA PHE A 9 9.88 21.43 -16.49
C PHE A 9 8.40 21.71 -16.21
N GLU A 10 8.09 21.97 -14.95
CA GLU A 10 6.77 22.38 -14.43
C GLU A 10 5.65 21.36 -14.67
N SER A 11 5.23 21.12 -15.90
CA SER A 11 4.20 20.13 -16.23
C SER A 11 4.59 19.25 -17.41
N PHE A 12 4.58 17.94 -17.19
CA PHE A 12 4.91 16.97 -18.22
C PHE A 12 4.32 15.60 -17.92
N LYS A 13 4.30 14.76 -18.95
CA LYS A 13 3.88 13.36 -18.84
C LYS A 13 5.08 12.44 -18.84
N TYR A 14 5.09 11.48 -17.93
CA TYR A 14 6.13 10.47 -17.86
C TYR A 14 5.52 9.09 -17.59
N LEU A 15 5.69 8.15 -18.52
CA LEU A 15 5.20 6.76 -18.40
C LEU A 15 3.70 6.64 -18.06
N GLY A 16 2.86 7.58 -18.52
CA GLY A 16 1.42 7.58 -18.22
C GLY A 16 1.06 8.15 -16.84
N LEU A 17 1.99 8.88 -16.22
CA LEU A 17 1.77 9.77 -15.08
C LEU A 17 1.75 11.21 -15.59
N ASP A 18 0.78 11.98 -15.13
CA ASP A 18 0.67 13.41 -15.35
C ASP A 18 1.28 14.10 -14.13
N LEU A 19 2.44 14.74 -14.31
CA LEU A 19 3.13 15.49 -13.27
C LEU A 19 2.97 16.99 -13.50
N SER A 20 2.72 17.71 -12.42
CA SER A 20 2.79 19.17 -12.38
C SER A 20 3.43 19.63 -11.08
N GLN A 21 4.17 20.73 -11.12
CA GLN A 21 4.68 21.40 -9.94
C GLN A 21 3.99 22.76 -9.80
N GLU A 22 3.34 22.98 -8.66
CA GLU A 22 2.74 24.25 -8.29
C GLU A 22 3.42 24.74 -7.01
N ASN A 23 4.15 25.85 -7.10
CA ASN A 23 5.01 26.33 -6.02
C ASN A 23 6.02 25.24 -5.57
N GLU A 24 6.00 24.87 -4.29
CA GLU A 24 6.83 23.81 -3.69
C GLU A 24 6.11 22.45 -3.58
N THR A 25 4.97 22.28 -4.24
CA THR A 25 4.20 21.02 -4.21
C THR A 25 4.18 20.38 -5.60
N ILE A 26 4.54 19.11 -5.64
CA ILE A 26 4.42 18.28 -6.85
C ILE A 26 3.10 17.53 -6.77
N VAL A 27 2.32 17.61 -7.84
CA VAL A 27 1.07 16.89 -8.03
C VAL A 27 1.30 15.82 -9.08
N LEU A 28 0.89 14.59 -8.77
CA LEU A 28 0.99 13.44 -9.67
C LEU A 28 -0.39 12.81 -9.82
N SER A 29 -0.84 12.62 -11.06
CA SER A 29 -2.10 11.95 -11.34
C SER A 29 -1.99 10.99 -12.52
N GLN A 30 -3.05 10.23 -12.77
CA GLN A 30 -3.17 9.33 -13.92
C GLN A 30 -4.48 9.53 -14.66
N GLN A 31 -5.01 10.76 -14.65
CA GLN A 31 -6.32 11.07 -15.20
C GLN A 31 -6.44 10.68 -16.67
N ASP A 32 -5.40 10.95 -17.48
CA ASP A 32 -5.46 10.59 -18.89
C ASP A 32 -5.39 9.08 -19.12
N TYR A 33 -4.66 8.35 -18.28
CA TYR A 33 -4.69 6.89 -18.30
C TYR A 33 -6.08 6.34 -17.94
N VAL A 34 -6.72 6.90 -16.91
CA VAL A 34 -8.07 6.52 -16.48
C VAL A 34 -9.10 6.75 -17.61
N ARG A 35 -9.00 7.87 -18.34
CA ARG A 35 -9.87 8.17 -19.50
C ARG A 35 -9.72 7.17 -20.63
N MET A 36 -8.53 6.58 -20.80
CA MET A 36 -8.27 5.55 -21.81
C MET A 36 -8.79 4.16 -21.41
N LEU A 37 -9.19 3.94 -20.16
CA LEU A 37 -9.71 2.65 -19.71
C LEU A 37 -11.08 2.34 -20.33
N LYS A 38 -11.09 1.38 -21.25
CA LYS A 38 -12.34 0.85 -21.79
C LYS A 38 -13.08 -0.01 -20.75
N THR A 39 -14.36 0.22 -20.57
CA THR A 39 -15.23 -0.65 -19.76
C THR A 39 -15.36 -2.03 -20.39
N VAL A 40 -15.65 -3.03 -19.56
CA VAL A 40 -15.90 -4.41 -20.00
C VAL A 40 -17.35 -4.52 -20.51
N LEU A 41 -17.54 -5.04 -21.72
CA LEU A 41 -18.86 -5.47 -22.19
C LEU A 41 -19.19 -6.82 -21.58
N ILE A 42 -20.34 -6.91 -20.91
CA ILE A 42 -20.76 -8.11 -20.20
C ILE A 42 -22.18 -8.42 -20.65
N ASP A 43 -22.37 -9.63 -21.17
CA ASP A 43 -23.70 -10.15 -21.49
C ASP A 43 -24.53 -10.23 -20.21
N LYS A 44 -25.70 -9.58 -20.22
CA LYS A 44 -26.58 -9.46 -19.05
C LYS A 44 -27.27 -10.77 -18.73
N ASP A 45 -27.46 -11.64 -19.72
CA ASP A 45 -28.23 -12.87 -19.59
C ASP A 45 -27.38 -14.02 -19.01
N ARG A 46 -26.05 -13.84 -18.94
CA ARG A 46 -25.15 -14.82 -18.34
C ARG A 46 -25.22 -14.84 -16.82
N VAL A 47 -25.35 -16.06 -16.28
CA VAL A 47 -25.30 -16.35 -14.84
C VAL A 47 -23.95 -15.93 -14.27
N LYS A 48 -23.95 -15.28 -13.09
CA LYS A 48 -22.74 -14.71 -12.47
C LYS A 48 -21.64 -15.74 -12.21
N THR A 49 -22.02 -16.96 -11.85
CA THR A 49 -21.10 -18.07 -11.54
C THR A 49 -20.56 -18.78 -12.78
N SER A 50 -21.04 -18.43 -13.98
CA SER A 50 -20.55 -19.06 -15.20
C SER A 50 -19.05 -18.80 -15.40
N PRO A 51 -18.29 -19.82 -15.84
CA PRO A 51 -16.88 -19.65 -16.14
C PRO A 51 -16.68 -18.70 -17.33
N LEU A 52 -15.54 -18.01 -17.33
CA LEU A 52 -15.15 -17.15 -18.44
C LEU A 52 -14.67 -17.96 -19.64
N SER A 53 -15.06 -17.53 -20.84
CA SER A 53 -14.49 -18.00 -22.11
C SER A 53 -13.02 -17.58 -22.25
N SER A 54 -12.28 -18.19 -23.18
CA SER A 54 -10.86 -17.88 -23.39
C SER A 54 -10.60 -16.40 -23.74
N SER A 55 -11.50 -15.77 -24.50
CA SER A 55 -11.43 -14.34 -24.83
C SER A 55 -11.74 -13.47 -23.61
N GLU A 56 -12.75 -13.82 -22.81
CA GLU A 56 -13.10 -13.16 -21.56
C GLU A 56 -11.99 -13.25 -20.51
N GLN A 57 -11.32 -14.41 -20.39
CA GLN A 57 -10.17 -14.55 -19.50
C GLN A 57 -8.99 -13.68 -19.94
N THR A 58 -8.76 -13.57 -21.25
CA THR A 58 -7.71 -12.70 -21.80
C THR A 58 -8.02 -11.23 -21.54
N LEU A 59 -9.29 -10.83 -21.73
CA LEU A 59 -9.77 -9.50 -21.37
C LEU A 59 -9.60 -9.22 -19.88
N LEU A 60 -9.99 -10.16 -19.01
CA LEU A 60 -9.84 -10.05 -17.56
C LEU A 60 -8.38 -9.83 -17.17
N ARG A 61 -7.45 -10.65 -17.68
CA ARG A 61 -6.00 -10.49 -17.44
C ARG A 61 -5.49 -9.12 -17.86
N SER A 62 -5.88 -8.67 -19.05
CA SER A 62 -5.51 -7.34 -19.57
C SER A 62 -5.99 -6.21 -18.64
N LYS A 63 -7.25 -6.29 -18.19
CA LYS A 63 -7.84 -5.28 -17.30
C LYS A 63 -7.26 -5.30 -15.90
N ILE A 64 -6.96 -6.47 -15.35
CA ILE A 64 -6.24 -6.58 -14.08
C ILE A 64 -4.85 -5.93 -14.17
N GLY A 65 -4.12 -6.13 -15.28
CA GLY A 65 -2.84 -5.46 -15.51
C GLY A 65 -2.96 -3.93 -15.53
N GLN A 66 -3.98 -3.41 -16.23
CA GLN A 66 -4.25 -1.97 -16.29
C GLN A 66 -4.61 -1.40 -14.91
N LEU A 67 -5.47 -2.10 -14.15
CA LEU A 67 -5.85 -1.69 -12.81
C LEU A 67 -4.69 -1.82 -11.80
N PHE A 68 -3.79 -2.79 -11.96
CA PHE A 68 -2.58 -2.86 -11.12
C PHE A 68 -1.66 -1.66 -11.32
N TRP A 69 -1.60 -1.11 -12.54
CA TRP A 69 -0.84 0.10 -12.79
C TRP A 69 -1.40 1.26 -11.99
N LEU A 70 -2.71 1.52 -12.07
CA LEU A 70 -3.38 2.53 -11.25
C LEU A 70 -3.20 2.27 -9.75
N ALA A 71 -3.45 1.02 -9.33
CA ALA A 71 -3.43 0.63 -7.93
C ALA A 71 -2.07 0.84 -7.26
N ARG A 72 -0.98 0.79 -8.02
CA ARG A 72 0.40 0.94 -7.53
C ARG A 72 0.94 2.36 -7.65
N GLN A 73 0.27 3.23 -8.39
CA GLN A 73 0.81 4.55 -8.73
C GLN A 73 -0.04 5.69 -8.18
N THR A 74 -1.38 5.55 -8.15
CA THR A 74 -2.28 6.65 -7.74
C THR A 74 -3.50 6.21 -6.94
N HIS A 75 -4.01 4.99 -7.15
CA HIS A 75 -5.25 4.52 -6.53
C HIS A 75 -5.01 3.43 -5.48
N PRO A 76 -4.47 3.76 -4.29
CA PRO A 76 -4.28 2.77 -3.23
C PRO A 76 -5.60 2.12 -2.78
N ASP A 77 -6.71 2.84 -2.94
CA ASP A 77 -8.06 2.45 -2.52
C ASP A 77 -8.65 1.26 -3.30
N ILE A 78 -8.06 0.89 -4.45
CA ILE A 78 -8.47 -0.30 -5.22
C ILE A 78 -7.47 -1.46 -5.09
N ALA A 79 -6.35 -1.28 -4.39
CA ALA A 79 -5.24 -2.24 -4.39
C ALA A 79 -5.67 -3.62 -3.87
N PHE A 80 -6.50 -3.65 -2.83
CA PHE A 80 -7.08 -4.90 -2.32
C PHE A 80 -7.93 -5.60 -3.37
N ASP A 81 -8.91 -4.90 -3.95
CA ASP A 81 -9.86 -5.50 -4.88
C ASP A 81 -9.16 -6.07 -6.13
N VAL A 82 -8.17 -5.36 -6.66
CA VAL A 82 -7.36 -5.82 -7.80
C VAL A 82 -6.54 -7.05 -7.43
N ALA A 83 -5.90 -7.06 -6.25
CA ALA A 83 -5.13 -8.21 -5.76
C ALA A 83 -6.02 -9.44 -5.51
N ALA A 84 -7.20 -9.25 -4.92
CA ALA A 84 -8.16 -10.30 -4.60
C ALA A 84 -8.77 -10.92 -5.86
N ILE A 85 -9.05 -10.14 -6.91
CA ILE A 85 -9.51 -10.68 -8.21
C ILE A 85 -8.36 -11.42 -8.90
N SER A 86 -7.14 -10.89 -8.84
CA SER A 86 -5.96 -11.50 -9.46
C SER A 86 -5.62 -12.87 -8.87
N SER A 87 -5.92 -13.13 -7.59
CA SER A 87 -5.65 -14.43 -6.96
C SER A 87 -6.52 -15.55 -7.53
N LYS A 88 -7.69 -15.22 -8.09
CA LYS A 88 -8.68 -16.17 -8.63
C LYS A 88 -8.66 -16.31 -10.15
N ILE A 89 -7.63 -15.82 -10.82
CA ILE A 89 -7.64 -15.69 -12.28
C ILE A 89 -7.91 -17.01 -13.01
N LYS A 90 -7.46 -18.14 -12.43
CA LYS A 90 -7.61 -19.49 -12.97
C LYS A 90 -9.05 -20.03 -12.88
N SER A 91 -9.81 -19.60 -11.89
CA SER A 91 -11.20 -20.00 -11.62
C SER A 91 -12.17 -18.83 -11.74
N SER A 92 -11.83 -17.87 -12.60
CA SER A 92 -12.58 -16.63 -12.76
C SER A 92 -13.94 -16.85 -13.43
N THR A 93 -14.91 -16.04 -12.98
CA THR A 93 -16.32 -16.11 -13.38
C THR A 93 -16.81 -14.79 -13.96
N ILE A 94 -18.04 -14.78 -14.49
CA ILE A 94 -18.70 -13.55 -14.95
C ILE A 94 -18.83 -12.52 -13.82
N GLU A 95 -18.94 -12.96 -12.56
CA GLU A 95 -18.92 -12.07 -11.41
C GLU A 95 -17.60 -11.28 -11.30
N ASP A 96 -16.47 -11.91 -11.57
CA ASP A 96 -15.15 -11.26 -11.47
C ASP A 96 -14.97 -10.21 -12.58
N LEU A 97 -15.46 -10.47 -13.80
CA LEU A 97 -15.54 -9.45 -14.85
C LEU A 97 -16.45 -8.28 -14.44
N LYS A 98 -17.58 -8.56 -13.80
CA LYS A 98 -18.48 -7.51 -13.28
C LYS A 98 -17.80 -6.68 -12.19
N LYS A 99 -16.98 -7.29 -11.33
CA LYS A 99 -16.18 -6.58 -10.32
C LYS A 99 -15.14 -5.66 -10.97
N VAL A 100 -14.37 -6.17 -11.95
CA VAL A 100 -13.41 -5.35 -12.71
C VAL A 100 -14.11 -4.17 -13.41
N HIS A 101 -15.27 -4.40 -14.03
CA HIS A 101 -16.06 -3.33 -14.64
C HIS A 101 -16.44 -2.25 -13.62
N LYS A 102 -16.88 -2.65 -12.41
CA LYS A 102 -17.22 -1.71 -11.34
C LYS A 102 -16.01 -0.90 -10.86
N ILE A 103 -14.84 -1.54 -10.72
CA ILE A 103 -13.60 -0.84 -10.33
C ILE A 103 -13.23 0.20 -11.38
N ILE A 104 -13.30 -0.15 -12.68
CA ILE A 104 -13.05 0.80 -13.77
C ILE A 104 -13.99 2.00 -13.70
N ARG A 105 -15.30 1.76 -13.48
CA ARG A 105 -16.25 2.88 -13.32
C ARG A 105 -15.95 3.73 -12.09
N LYS A 106 -15.58 3.10 -10.97
CA LYS A 106 -15.21 3.80 -9.74
C LYS A 106 -14.05 4.78 -10.00
N VAL A 107 -12.92 4.29 -10.53
CA VAL A 107 -11.76 5.17 -10.79
C VAL A 107 -12.05 6.25 -11.84
N GLN A 108 -12.99 6.02 -12.76
CA GLN A 108 -13.43 7.02 -13.73
C GLN A 108 -14.29 8.12 -13.12
N ASN A 109 -15.04 7.81 -12.06
CA ASN A 109 -15.92 8.76 -11.38
C ASN A 109 -15.20 9.49 -10.24
N ASP A 110 -14.20 8.86 -9.64
CA ASP A 110 -13.47 9.35 -8.48
C ASP A 110 -12.01 9.65 -8.89
N PRO A 111 -11.73 10.79 -9.55
CA PRO A 111 -10.37 11.15 -9.93
C PRO A 111 -9.51 11.38 -8.68
N VAL A 112 -8.28 10.85 -8.69
CA VAL A 112 -7.32 10.98 -7.59
C VAL A 112 -6.04 11.64 -8.09
N SER A 113 -5.45 12.47 -7.24
CA SER A 113 -4.12 13.05 -7.43
C SER A 113 -3.29 12.93 -6.15
N LEU A 114 -2.02 12.59 -6.28
CA LEU A 114 -1.09 12.53 -5.15
C LEU A 114 -0.35 13.85 -5.03
N GLN A 115 -0.25 14.38 -3.81
CA GLN A 115 0.57 15.55 -3.51
C GLN A 115 1.88 15.11 -2.84
N PHE A 116 2.97 15.75 -3.25
CA PHE A 116 4.27 15.65 -2.61
C PHE A 116 4.67 17.06 -2.19
N GLN A 117 4.69 17.29 -0.89
CA GLN A 117 4.99 18.58 -0.29
C GLN A 117 6.48 18.67 0.06
N ASN A 118 6.98 19.89 0.18
CA ASN A 118 8.28 20.14 0.81
C ASN A 118 8.20 19.76 2.30
N LEU A 119 8.94 18.71 2.68
CA LEU A 119 9.02 18.20 4.06
C LEU A 119 10.17 18.82 4.86
N GLY A 120 10.96 19.71 4.27
CA GLY A 120 12.20 20.21 4.84
C GLY A 120 13.32 19.15 4.85
N HIS A 121 14.30 19.35 5.73
CA HIS A 121 15.50 18.50 5.79
C HIS A 121 15.37 17.33 6.77
N ASN A 122 14.61 17.53 7.85
CA ASN A 122 14.42 16.53 8.88
C ASN A 122 13.14 15.76 8.60
N VAL A 123 13.29 14.49 8.26
CA VAL A 123 12.15 13.60 8.03
C VAL A 123 12.30 12.30 8.79
N LYS A 124 11.16 11.65 9.02
CA LYS A 124 11.08 10.27 9.50
C LYS A 124 10.22 9.44 8.57
N ILE A 125 10.48 8.13 8.55
CA ILE A 125 9.67 7.16 7.84
C ILE A 125 8.55 6.69 8.76
N ILE A 126 7.35 6.63 8.22
CA ILE A 126 6.15 6.14 8.90
C ILE A 126 5.66 4.89 8.18
N LEU A 127 5.45 3.81 8.94
CA LEU A 127 4.91 2.56 8.44
C LEU A 127 3.55 2.27 9.09
N PHE A 128 2.49 2.14 8.30
CA PHE A 128 1.24 1.53 8.73
C PHE A 128 1.18 0.11 8.19
N SER A 129 0.81 -0.86 9.02
CA SER A 129 0.56 -2.24 8.57
C SER A 129 -0.73 -2.78 9.16
N ASP A 130 -1.47 -3.52 8.35
CA ASP A 130 -2.69 -4.22 8.76
C ASP A 130 -2.76 -5.56 8.03
N ALA A 131 -3.50 -6.51 8.59
CA ALA A 131 -3.78 -7.78 7.98
C ALA A 131 -5.21 -8.23 8.22
N SER A 132 -5.81 -8.85 7.22
CA SER A 132 -7.12 -9.49 7.36
C SER A 132 -6.95 -11.00 7.36
N PHE A 133 -7.26 -11.62 8.50
CA PHE A 133 -7.15 -13.07 8.69
C PHE A 133 -8.27 -13.81 7.94
N GLY A 134 -7.90 -14.80 7.14
CA GLY A 134 -8.82 -15.75 6.50
C GLY A 134 -9.88 -15.13 5.59
N ASN A 135 -9.67 -13.92 5.09
CA ASN A 135 -10.68 -13.15 4.35
C ASN A 135 -10.71 -13.45 2.85
N LEU A 136 -9.73 -14.21 2.35
CA LEU A 136 -9.73 -14.70 0.98
C LEU A 136 -10.50 -16.02 0.91
N PRO A 137 -11.12 -16.37 -0.23
CA PRO A 137 -12.05 -17.52 -0.27
C PRO A 137 -11.46 -18.90 0.02
N ASP A 138 -10.14 -19.05 -0.08
CA ASP A 138 -9.44 -20.28 0.27
C ASP A 138 -9.02 -20.33 1.75
N GLY A 139 -9.55 -19.43 2.60
CA GLY A 139 -9.17 -19.29 4.01
C GLY A 139 -7.79 -18.62 4.20
N GLU A 140 -7.26 -18.02 3.14
CA GLU A 140 -5.99 -17.32 3.15
C GLU A 140 -6.17 -15.88 3.63
N SER A 141 -5.06 -15.27 4.05
CA SER A 141 -5.07 -13.93 4.63
C SER A 141 -4.44 -12.92 3.70
N GLN A 142 -4.96 -11.69 3.73
CA GLN A 142 -4.37 -10.55 3.05
C GLN A 142 -3.54 -9.73 4.04
N GLY A 143 -2.34 -9.32 3.64
CA GLY A 143 -1.55 -8.31 4.35
C GLY A 143 -1.41 -7.05 3.52
N GLY A 144 -1.26 -5.92 4.18
CA GLY A 144 -0.97 -4.66 3.52
C GLY A 144 -0.19 -3.69 4.38
N TYR A 145 0.48 -2.76 3.73
CA TYR A 145 1.19 -1.68 4.39
C TYR A 145 1.20 -0.40 3.58
N VAL A 146 1.40 0.72 4.26
CA VAL A 146 1.61 2.05 3.70
C VAL A 146 2.88 2.65 4.30
N VAL A 147 3.76 3.16 3.46
CA VAL A 147 4.99 3.86 3.85
C VAL A 147 4.91 5.31 3.44
N LEU A 148 5.12 6.20 4.40
CA LEU A 148 5.15 7.65 4.21
C LEU A 148 6.50 8.22 4.69
N LEU A 149 6.92 9.35 4.13
CA LEU A 149 7.84 10.27 4.79
C LEU A 149 7.04 11.34 5.51
N MET A 150 7.50 11.76 6.68
CA MET A 150 6.89 12.81 7.48
C MET A 150 7.93 13.85 7.86
N GLY A 151 7.64 15.12 7.61
CA GLY A 151 8.43 16.25 8.10
C GLY A 151 8.07 16.65 9.53
N ASP A 152 8.90 17.48 10.15
CA ASP A 152 8.68 17.98 11.53
C ASP A 152 7.39 18.81 11.67
N ASP A 153 6.89 19.39 10.58
CA ASP A 153 5.64 20.15 10.53
C ASP A 153 4.37 19.27 10.40
N GLY A 154 4.54 17.94 10.36
CA GLY A 154 3.45 16.97 10.29
C GLY A 154 2.95 16.71 8.86
N LYS A 155 3.48 17.38 7.84
CA LYS A 155 3.20 17.02 6.44
C LYS A 155 3.76 15.66 6.11
N VAL A 156 3.09 14.96 5.21
CA VAL A 156 3.48 13.63 4.77
C VAL A 156 3.49 13.49 3.26
N ASN A 157 4.42 12.68 2.76
CA ASN A 157 4.47 12.25 1.37
C ASN A 157 4.44 10.71 1.32
N GLN A 158 3.54 10.16 0.50
CA GLN A 158 3.50 8.73 0.19
C GLN A 158 4.74 8.27 -0.58
N ILE A 159 5.34 7.17 -0.14
CA ILE A 159 6.49 6.55 -0.81
C ILE A 159 6.08 5.27 -1.51
N THR A 160 5.40 4.37 -0.78
CA THR A 160 4.93 3.11 -1.35
C THR A 160 3.81 2.53 -0.50
N TRP A 161 3.00 1.69 -1.11
CA TRP A 161 1.99 0.90 -0.42
C TRP A 161 1.88 -0.46 -1.11
N GLN A 162 1.39 -1.45 -0.37
CA GLN A 162 1.22 -2.79 -0.89
C GLN A 162 -0.03 -3.43 -0.33
N SER A 163 -0.79 -4.09 -1.19
CA SER A 163 -1.81 -5.07 -0.83
C SER A 163 -1.40 -6.41 -1.44
N LYS A 164 -1.19 -7.41 -0.60
CA LYS A 164 -0.75 -8.73 -1.06
C LYS A 164 -1.28 -9.85 -0.20
N LYS A 165 -1.70 -10.93 -0.84
CA LYS A 165 -1.95 -12.22 -0.19
C LYS A 165 -0.69 -12.66 0.56
N LEU A 166 -0.85 -13.03 1.83
CA LEU A 166 0.27 -13.53 2.63
C LEU A 166 0.86 -14.78 1.98
N ARG A 167 2.19 -14.92 2.04
CA ARG A 167 2.93 -16.02 1.37
C ARG A 167 2.55 -17.41 1.88
N ARG A 168 1.91 -17.50 3.04
CA ARG A 168 1.46 -18.75 3.66
C ARG A 168 0.10 -18.57 4.30
N VAL A 169 -0.66 -19.67 4.37
CA VAL A 169 -1.82 -19.79 5.25
C VAL A 169 -1.35 -19.63 6.69
N VAL A 170 -2.02 -18.76 7.43
CA VAL A 170 -1.81 -18.56 8.87
C VAL A 170 -2.99 -19.14 9.65
N ARG A 171 -2.86 -19.29 10.97
CA ARG A 171 -3.87 -19.90 11.84
C ARG A 171 -4.40 -18.96 12.93
N SER A 172 -3.98 -17.71 12.93
CA SER A 172 -4.40 -16.70 13.89
C SER A 172 -4.24 -15.30 13.30
N THR A 173 -5.06 -14.37 13.80
CA THR A 173 -4.96 -12.94 13.48
C THR A 173 -3.59 -12.38 13.86
N LEU A 174 -3.10 -12.72 15.05
CA LEU A 174 -1.78 -12.29 15.51
C LEU A 174 -0.67 -12.66 14.51
N THR A 175 -0.72 -13.86 13.93
CA THR A 175 0.29 -14.29 12.95
C THR A 175 0.13 -13.58 11.60
N SER A 176 -1.09 -13.28 11.13
CA SER A 176 -1.25 -12.46 9.92
C SER A 176 -0.74 -11.05 10.12
N GLU A 177 -1.03 -10.43 11.26
CA GLU A 177 -0.62 -9.05 11.59
C GLU A 177 0.90 -8.95 11.71
N ALA A 178 1.53 -9.90 12.43
CA ALA A 178 2.98 -9.94 12.55
C ALA A 178 3.68 -10.10 11.20
N LEU A 179 3.13 -10.92 10.29
CA LEU A 179 3.68 -11.08 8.95
C LEU A 179 3.48 -9.84 8.06
N ALA A 180 2.36 -9.12 8.19
CA ALA A 180 2.15 -7.87 7.48
C ALA A 180 3.11 -6.79 7.98
N LEU A 181 3.28 -6.66 9.31
CA LEU A 181 4.26 -5.76 9.91
C LEU A 181 5.69 -6.11 9.48
N ALA A 182 6.09 -7.38 9.54
CA ALA A 182 7.41 -7.82 9.11
C ALA A 182 7.69 -7.48 7.64
N ALA A 183 6.73 -7.71 6.74
CA ALA A 183 6.86 -7.34 5.33
C ALA A 183 6.99 -5.82 5.12
N GLY A 184 6.28 -5.01 5.91
CA GLY A 184 6.43 -3.57 5.91
C GLY A 184 7.79 -3.12 6.46
N VAL A 185 8.25 -3.74 7.55
CA VAL A 185 9.55 -3.49 8.19
C VAL A 185 10.69 -3.76 7.20
N ASP A 186 10.69 -4.91 6.51
CA ASP A 186 11.69 -5.24 5.49
C ASP A 186 11.77 -4.14 4.40
N CYS A 187 10.60 -3.61 4.00
CA CYS A 187 10.52 -2.54 3.02
C CYS A 187 11.12 -1.24 3.56
N VAL A 188 10.76 -0.82 4.78
CA VAL A 188 11.24 0.46 5.33
C VAL A 188 12.71 0.43 5.73
N ILE A 189 13.25 -0.72 6.16
CA ILE A 189 14.69 -0.85 6.40
C ILE A 189 15.48 -0.67 5.10
N SER A 190 15.00 -1.28 4.00
CA SER A 190 15.61 -1.09 2.68
C SER A 190 15.48 0.37 2.20
N LEU A 191 14.32 1.00 2.41
CA LEU A 191 14.11 2.40 2.06
C LEU A 191 14.93 3.36 2.91
N ALA A 192 15.10 3.10 4.21
CA ALA A 192 15.92 3.91 5.10
C ALA A 192 17.40 3.88 4.69
N ALA A 193 17.90 2.72 4.25
CA ALA A 193 19.25 2.60 3.70
C ALA A 193 19.42 3.43 2.41
N LEU A 194 18.48 3.32 1.47
CA LEU A 194 18.50 4.13 0.24
C LEU A 194 18.37 5.64 0.53
N PHE A 195 17.49 6.00 1.46
CA PHE A 195 17.29 7.40 1.85
C PHE A 195 18.55 7.97 2.51
N LYS A 196 19.24 7.15 3.31
CA LYS A 196 20.56 7.51 3.87
C LYS A 196 21.56 7.83 2.76
N GLU A 197 21.67 6.98 1.75
CA GLU A 197 22.57 7.19 0.60
C GLU A 197 22.24 8.45 -0.22
N LEU A 198 20.95 8.77 -0.36
CA LEU A 198 20.50 9.92 -1.16
C LEU A 198 20.65 11.26 -0.44
N MET A 199 20.35 11.30 0.86
CA MET A 199 20.22 12.56 1.61
C MET A 199 21.44 12.91 2.44
N HIS A 200 22.23 11.92 2.84
CA HIS A 200 23.33 12.12 3.76
C HIS A 200 24.67 11.87 3.07
N ASN A 201 25.65 12.72 3.35
CA ASN A 201 27.05 12.42 3.05
C ASN A 201 27.48 11.17 3.85
N GLU A 202 28.45 10.40 3.33
CA GLU A 202 28.95 9.14 3.94
C GLU A 202 29.30 9.23 5.45
N ASN A 203 29.50 10.44 5.97
CA ASN A 203 29.86 10.74 7.36
C ASN A 203 28.67 10.91 8.33
N ASP A 204 27.41 10.90 7.86
CA ASP A 204 26.26 10.98 8.77
C ASP A 204 25.93 9.60 9.33
N LEU A 205 26.12 9.44 10.64
CA LEU A 205 25.85 8.20 11.35
C LEU A 205 24.38 8.06 11.74
N MET A 206 23.56 9.12 11.58
CA MET A 206 22.16 9.09 12.00
C MET A 206 21.29 8.25 11.05
N HIS A 207 20.57 7.29 11.63
CA HIS A 207 19.54 6.55 10.90
C HIS A 207 18.29 7.42 10.75
N THR A 208 17.69 7.43 9.56
CA THR A 208 16.37 8.01 9.34
C THR A 208 15.37 7.31 10.29
N PRO A 209 14.73 8.03 11.22
CA PRO A 209 13.87 7.40 12.22
C PRO A 209 12.70 6.67 11.57
N VAL A 210 12.38 5.46 12.04
CA VAL A 210 11.22 4.68 11.55
C VAL A 210 10.20 4.47 12.67
N ASP A 211 9.00 5.01 12.50
CA ASP A 211 7.87 4.79 13.40
C ASP A 211 6.86 3.84 12.73
N CYS A 212 6.55 2.71 13.37
CA CYS A 212 5.57 1.73 12.90
C CYS A 212 4.24 1.85 13.65
N PHE A 213 3.11 1.68 12.97
CA PHE A 213 1.77 1.80 13.50
C PHE A 213 0.94 0.55 13.18
N VAL A 214 0.37 -0.05 14.23
CA VAL A 214 -0.46 -1.25 14.17
C VAL A 214 -1.74 -1.04 14.97
N ASP A 215 -2.84 -1.67 14.58
CA ASP A 215 -4.12 -1.60 15.31
C ASP A 215 -4.44 -2.90 16.08
N ASN A 216 -3.61 -3.94 15.96
CA ASN A 216 -3.71 -5.16 16.74
C ASN A 216 -2.98 -5.05 18.11
N LYS A 217 -3.74 -5.03 19.21
CA LYS A 217 -3.18 -4.95 20.58
C LYS A 217 -2.32 -6.17 20.96
N ASP A 218 -2.72 -7.37 20.54
CA ASP A 218 -1.98 -8.58 20.87
C ASP A 218 -0.59 -8.56 20.23
N LEU A 219 -0.49 -8.05 18.99
CA LEU A 219 0.78 -7.83 18.31
C LEU A 219 1.65 -6.81 19.04
N TYR A 220 1.07 -5.65 19.38
CA TYR A 220 1.76 -4.62 20.15
C TYR A 220 2.30 -5.19 21.46
N HIS A 221 1.48 -5.92 22.23
CA HIS A 221 1.91 -6.55 23.48
C HIS A 221 2.97 -7.63 23.27
N ALA A 222 2.88 -8.45 22.21
CA ALA A 222 3.88 -9.46 21.90
C ALA A 222 5.26 -8.85 21.60
N ILE A 223 5.30 -7.68 20.94
CA ILE A 223 6.52 -6.94 20.61
C ILE A 223 7.19 -6.35 21.85
N TYR A 224 6.44 -5.90 22.85
CA TYR A 224 7.01 -5.29 24.06
C TYR A 224 7.10 -6.23 25.27
N SER A 225 6.56 -7.44 25.19
CA SER A 225 6.61 -8.44 26.27
C SER A 225 7.93 -9.21 26.29
N ASP A 226 8.49 -9.43 27.47
CA ASP A 226 9.64 -10.34 27.66
C ASP A 226 9.25 -11.82 27.57
N LYS A 227 7.96 -12.14 27.73
CA LYS A 227 7.48 -13.51 27.60
C LYS A 227 7.60 -13.98 26.14
N PRO A 228 8.25 -15.12 25.88
CA PRO A 228 8.39 -15.64 24.52
C PRO A 228 7.03 -16.08 23.99
N VAL A 229 6.78 -15.77 22.71
CA VAL A 229 5.59 -16.27 22.02
C VAL A 229 5.69 -17.79 21.88
N GLY A 230 4.62 -18.51 22.25
CA GLY A 230 4.60 -19.97 22.26
C GLY A 230 4.74 -20.58 20.86
N GLU A 231 4.10 -19.98 19.85
CA GLU A 231 4.22 -20.43 18.46
C GLU A 231 5.63 -20.12 17.92
N LYS A 232 6.41 -21.17 17.64
CA LYS A 232 7.82 -21.04 17.23
C LYS A 232 8.04 -20.18 15.98
N ARG A 233 7.16 -20.27 14.98
CA ARG A 233 7.30 -19.50 13.73
C ARG A 233 7.04 -18.01 13.97
N LEU A 234 5.93 -17.69 14.62
CA LEU A 234 5.59 -16.32 14.99
C LEU A 234 6.67 -15.69 15.88
N ARG A 235 7.22 -16.46 16.83
CA ARG A 235 8.31 -15.99 17.69
C ARG A 235 9.53 -15.49 16.91
N VAL A 236 9.87 -16.11 15.78
CA VAL A 236 10.99 -15.64 14.94
C VAL A 236 10.68 -14.25 14.36
N GLU A 237 9.48 -14.05 13.82
CA GLU A 237 9.06 -12.76 13.25
C GLU A 237 9.06 -11.66 14.32
N ILE A 238 8.48 -11.94 15.49
CA ILE A 238 8.43 -10.98 16.61
C ILE A 238 9.84 -10.67 17.13
N ASN A 239 10.71 -11.67 17.25
CA ASN A 239 12.08 -11.46 17.72
C ASN A 239 12.91 -10.65 16.73
N ALA A 240 12.70 -10.82 15.42
CA ALA A 240 13.36 -9.99 14.41
C ALA A 240 12.95 -8.51 14.55
N ILE A 241 11.66 -8.23 14.75
CA ILE A 241 11.18 -6.86 14.99
C ILE A 241 11.75 -6.29 16.29
N LYS A 242 11.78 -7.09 17.37
CA LYS A 242 12.41 -6.70 18.65
C LYS A 242 13.89 -6.35 18.49
N GLN A 243 14.62 -7.14 17.71
CA GLN A 243 16.03 -6.90 17.45
C GLN A 243 16.25 -5.54 16.76
N LEU A 244 15.43 -5.19 15.78
CA LEU A 244 15.50 -3.90 15.09
C LEU A 244 15.08 -2.71 15.99
N LEU A 245 14.19 -2.94 16.97
CA LEU A 245 13.89 -1.93 17.99
C LEU A 245 15.05 -1.74 18.96
N GLN A 246 15.75 -2.81 19.32
CA GLN A 246 16.91 -2.78 20.21
C GLN A 246 18.15 -2.17 19.54
N GLY A 247 18.34 -2.42 18.24
CA GLY A 247 19.42 -1.83 17.44
C GLY A 247 19.17 -0.38 17.05
N GLY A 248 17.94 0.11 17.19
CA GLY A 248 17.56 1.49 16.90
C GLY A 248 17.23 1.76 15.43
N GLU A 249 17.24 0.74 14.57
CA GLU A 249 16.78 0.84 13.19
C GLU A 249 15.27 1.14 13.12
N LEU A 250 14.50 0.58 14.06
CA LEU A 250 13.13 0.99 14.33
C LEU A 250 13.11 1.84 15.60
N LYS A 251 12.49 3.02 15.53
CA LYS A 251 12.37 3.91 16.68
C LYS A 251 11.29 3.43 17.65
N LYS A 252 10.14 3.00 17.14
CA LYS A 252 9.03 2.46 17.94
C LYS A 252 7.98 1.77 17.09
N VAL A 253 7.23 0.87 17.72
CA VAL A 253 5.95 0.36 17.23
C VAL A 253 4.86 0.95 18.14
N LYS A 254 3.87 1.62 17.56
CA LYS A 254 2.75 2.23 18.29
C LYS A 254 1.45 1.48 17.97
N TRP A 255 0.65 1.26 19.00
CA TRP A 255 -0.73 0.85 18.82
C TRP A 255 -1.61 2.07 18.51
N ILE A 256 -2.51 1.93 17.55
CA ILE A 256 -3.51 2.94 17.17
C ILE A 256 -4.92 2.35 17.12
N GLN A 257 -5.93 3.21 17.09
CA GLN A 257 -7.29 2.73 16.89
C GLN A 257 -7.52 2.30 15.43
N THR A 258 -8.39 1.32 15.19
CA THR A 258 -8.67 0.81 13.84
C THR A 258 -9.20 1.89 12.88
N ASN A 259 -9.90 2.91 13.37
CA ASN A 259 -10.35 4.05 12.55
C ASN A 259 -9.21 5.02 12.16
N GLU A 260 -8.03 4.88 12.74
CA GLU A 260 -6.82 5.64 12.39
C GLU A 260 -5.91 4.83 11.45
N GLN A 261 -6.25 3.57 11.21
CA GLN A 261 -5.45 2.64 10.41
C GLN A 261 -5.74 2.81 8.91
N ILE A 262 -4.95 3.65 8.25
CA ILE A 262 -5.08 3.93 6.81
C ILE A 262 -4.77 2.71 5.92
N ALA A 263 -4.07 1.69 6.45
CA ALA A 263 -3.78 0.47 5.72
C ALA A 263 -4.98 -0.50 5.62
N ASN A 264 -6.09 -0.24 6.32
CA ASN A 264 -7.29 -1.11 6.31
C ASN A 264 -7.86 -1.37 4.91
N VAL A 265 -7.86 -0.35 4.05
CA VAL A 265 -8.36 -0.47 2.66
C VAL A 265 -7.50 -1.43 1.82
N LEU A 266 -6.27 -1.68 2.24
CA LEU A 266 -5.35 -2.59 1.56
C LEU A 266 -5.62 -4.05 1.92
N THR A 267 -6.44 -4.36 2.94
CA THR A 267 -6.61 -5.74 3.43
C THR A 267 -8.05 -6.21 3.43
N LYS A 268 -9.03 -5.29 3.46
CA LYS A 268 -10.44 -5.59 3.69
C LYS A 268 -11.30 -5.13 2.51
N HIS A 269 -12.21 -6.01 2.06
CA HIS A 269 -13.21 -5.63 1.06
C HIS A 269 -14.20 -4.64 1.68
N GLY A 270 -14.53 -3.57 0.95
CA GLY A 270 -15.52 -2.57 1.39
C GLY A 270 -15.02 -1.62 2.49
N ALA A 271 -13.76 -1.70 2.89
CA ALA A 271 -13.15 -0.66 3.72
C ALA A 271 -13.09 0.67 2.96
N SER A 272 -13.31 1.78 3.68
CA SER A 272 -13.26 3.12 3.09
C SER A 272 -11.83 3.46 2.67
N GLY A 273 -11.66 3.88 1.42
CA GLY A 273 -10.39 4.44 0.94
C GLY A 273 -10.22 5.93 1.24
N GLN A 274 -11.22 6.59 1.84
CA GLN A 274 -11.20 8.04 2.02
C GLN A 274 -10.03 8.52 2.87
N ASP A 275 -9.66 7.78 3.92
CA ASP A 275 -8.58 8.21 4.81
C ASP A 275 -7.21 8.17 4.11
N ILE A 276 -6.92 7.09 3.36
CA ILE A 276 -5.67 6.99 2.60
C ILE A 276 -5.63 7.98 1.43
N LEU A 277 -6.75 8.18 0.73
CA LEU A 277 -6.84 9.12 -0.39
C LEU A 277 -6.71 10.55 0.12
N CYS A 278 -7.40 10.93 1.19
CA CYS A 278 -7.27 12.24 1.81
C CYS A 278 -5.84 12.48 2.31
N CYS A 279 -5.20 11.46 2.89
CA CYS A 279 -3.79 11.53 3.30
C CYS A 279 -2.89 11.84 2.09
N PHE A 280 -3.10 11.18 0.96
CA PHE A 280 -2.25 11.32 -0.22
C PHE A 280 -2.54 12.59 -1.02
N GLU A 281 -3.80 13.02 -1.05
CA GLU A 281 -4.26 14.23 -1.77
C GLU A 281 -3.94 15.51 -1.04
N LYS A 282 -3.82 15.48 0.30
CA LYS A 282 -3.54 16.67 1.12
C LYS A 282 -2.16 16.62 1.77
N GLY A 283 -1.47 15.49 1.68
CA GLY A 283 -0.22 15.20 2.38
C GLY A 283 -0.30 15.47 3.89
N LEU A 284 -1.40 15.08 4.53
CA LEU A 284 -1.61 15.23 5.98
C LEU A 284 -2.21 13.95 6.56
N LEU A 285 -1.63 13.47 7.67
CA LEU A 285 -2.28 12.45 8.49
C LEU A 285 -3.30 13.11 9.43
N ASN A 286 -4.30 12.34 9.84
CA ASN A 286 -5.27 12.82 10.82
C ASN A 286 -4.56 13.21 12.13
N SER A 287 -4.88 14.41 12.65
CA SER A 287 -4.19 15.10 13.76
C SER A 287 -3.97 14.29 15.05
N ARG A 288 -4.65 13.15 15.23
CA ARG A 288 -4.51 12.28 16.42
C ARG A 288 -3.28 11.36 16.38
N LEU A 289 -2.61 11.24 15.23
CA LEU A 289 -1.45 10.37 15.02
C LEU A 289 -0.10 11.08 15.17
N LEU A 290 -0.11 12.42 15.15
CA LEU A 290 1.05 13.31 15.32
C LEU A 290 1.35 13.51 16.81
#